data_AF-A0A699ZW91-F1
#
_entry.id   AF-A0A699ZW91-F1
#
_cell.length_a   1.000
_cell.length_b   1.000
_cell.length_c   1.000
_cell.angle_alpha   90.00
_cell.angle_beta   90.00
_cell.angle_gamma   90.00
#
_symmetry.space_group_name_H-M   'P 1'
#
loop_
_entity.id
_entity.type
_entity.pdbx_description
1 polymer ?
#
loop_
_entity_poly.entity_id
_entity_poly.type
_entity_poly.pdbx_seq_one_letter_code
_entity_poly.pdbx_strand_id
1 'polypeptide(L)' 'TPTYEYTYVESSVTESPFFASKVKLSTEGVEKVYDLGTLSDYEKAALKTMMPELLQSVEKGVEFVKNS' A
#
# COMPACT_ATOMS: atom_id res chain seq x y z
N THR A 1 -14.60 5.35 -18.58
CA THR A 1 -13.88 6.45 -17.89
C THR A 1 -12.78 5.82 -17.07
N PRO A 2 -11.54 6.36 -17.05
CA PRO A 2 -10.51 5.83 -16.15
C PRO A 2 -10.98 6.04 -14.71
N THR A 3 -11.07 4.94 -13.95
CA THR A 3 -11.50 4.96 -12.55
C THR A 3 -10.26 5.04 -11.68
N TYR A 4 -10.17 6.10 -10.87
CA TYR A 4 -9.07 6.31 -9.93
C TYR A 4 -9.58 6.14 -8.51
N GLU A 5 -8.96 5.24 -7.76
CA GLU A 5 -9.37 4.91 -6.40
C GLU A 5 -8.16 4.78 -5.48
N TYR A 6 -8.39 4.83 -4.17
CA TYR A 6 -7.40 4.46 -3.17
C TYR A 6 -7.66 3.02 -2.71
N THR A 7 -6.71 2.13 -2.98
CA THR A 7 -6.90 0.69 -2.77
C THR A 7 -5.66 0.08 -2.15
N TYR A 8 -5.85 -0.84 -1.20
CA TYR A 8 -4.77 -1.65 -0.63
C TYR A 8 -4.38 -2.78 -1.59
N VAL A 9 -3.20 -2.67 -2.19
CA VAL A 9 -2.70 -3.58 -3.23
C VAL A 9 -1.22 -3.89 -3.01
N GLU A 10 -0.70 -4.88 -3.73
CA GLU A 10 0.75 -5.07 -3.84
C GLU A 10 1.38 -3.79 -4.40
N SER A 11 2.40 -3.28 -3.71
CA SER A 11 2.91 -1.94 -3.94
C SER A 11 4.37 -1.83 -3.55
N SER A 12 5.11 -1.01 -4.31
CA SER A 12 6.49 -0.60 -4.02
C SER A 12 6.59 0.85 -3.55
N VAL A 13 5.44 1.50 -3.27
CA VAL A 13 5.37 2.91 -2.86
C VAL A 13 5.93 3.14 -1.45
N THR A 14 5.99 2.09 -0.63
CA THR A 14 6.59 2.10 0.71
C THR A 14 7.49 0.86 0.87
N GLU A 15 8.12 0.70 2.02
CA GLU A 15 8.87 -0.52 2.36
C GLU A 15 7.97 -1.75 2.60
N SER A 16 6.68 -1.54 2.87
CA SER A 16 5.70 -2.63 2.95
C SER A 16 5.37 -3.15 1.54
N PRO A 17 5.35 -4.48 1.32
CA PRO A 17 5.04 -5.06 0.01
C PRO A 17 3.56 -4.88 -0.38
N PHE A 18 2.71 -4.50 0.57
CA PHE A 18 1.33 -4.10 0.33
C PHE A 18 1.07 -2.73 0.97
N PHE A 19 0.43 -1.82 0.23
CA PHE A 19 0.10 -0.48 0.72
C PHE A 19 -1.14 0.09 0.04
N ALA A 20 -1.86 0.96 0.75
CA ALA A 20 -3.01 1.68 0.19
C ALA A 20 -2.56 2.99 -0.44
N SER A 21 -2.63 3.08 -1.77
CA SER A 21 -2.33 4.31 -2.49
C SER A 21 -3.28 4.52 -3.66
N LYS A 22 -3.14 5.67 -4.32
CA LYS A 22 -3.92 5.98 -5.51
C LYS A 22 -3.54 5.00 -6.62
N VAL A 23 -4.54 4.37 -7.20
CA VAL A 23 -4.41 3.47 -8.34
C VAL A 23 -5.30 3.93 -9.49
N LYS A 24 -4.87 3.64 -10.71
CA LYS A 24 -5.74 3.68 -11.90
C LYS A 24 -6.20 2.25 -12.19
N LEU A 25 -7.51 2.08 -12.31
CA LEU A 25 -8.12 0.79 -12.65
C LEU A 25 -8.44 0.75 -14.15
N SER A 26 -8.27 -0.44 -14.72
CA SER A 26 -8.69 -0.82 -16.06
C SER A 26 -9.59 -2.06 -16.00
N THR A 27 -10.05 -2.55 -17.15
CA THR A 27 -10.82 -3.80 -17.23
C THR A 27 -10.01 -5.02 -16.78
N GLU A 28 -8.68 -4.92 -16.80
CA GLU A 28 -7.75 -5.98 -16.38
C GLU A 28 -7.27 -5.81 -14.92
N GLY A 29 -7.90 -4.94 -14.14
CA GLY A 29 -7.54 -4.67 -12.74
C GLY A 29 -6.66 -3.43 -12.57
N VAL A 30 -5.63 -3.50 -11.73
CA VAL A 30 -4.74 -2.36 -11.45
C VAL A 30 -3.86 -2.08 -12.67
N GLU A 31 -4.12 -0.96 -13.35
CA GLU A 31 -3.34 -0.51 -14.50
C GLU A 31 -2.05 0.19 -14.04
N LYS A 32 -2.16 1.00 -12.98
CA LYS A 32 -1.04 1.77 -12.45
C LYS A 32 -1.21 2.07 -10.97
N VAL A 33 -0.13 1.91 -10.20
CA VAL A 33 0.02 2.42 -8.84
C VAL A 33 0.75 3.77 -8.89
N TYR A 34 0.27 4.75 -8.13
CA TYR A 34 0.89 6.08 -8.03
C TYR A 34 1.59 6.26 -6.69
N ASP A 35 2.67 7.03 -6.72
CA ASP A 35 3.45 7.48 -5.58
C ASP A 35 2.60 8.36 -4.64
N LEU A 36 3.02 8.52 -3.38
CA LEU A 36 2.30 9.34 -2.39
C LEU A 36 2.35 10.84 -2.67
N GLY A 37 3.18 11.28 -3.63
CA GLY A 37 3.40 12.69 -3.90
C GLY A 37 4.16 13.38 -2.77
N THR A 38 3.91 14.68 -2.60
CA THR A 38 4.54 15.48 -1.53
C THR A 38 3.74 15.33 -0.25
N LEU A 39 4.39 14.82 0.80
CA LEU A 39 3.84 14.74 2.14
C LEU A 39 4.32 15.92 2.98
N SER A 40 3.42 16.45 3.81
CA SER A 40 3.79 17.36 4.91
C SER A 40 4.62 16.62 5.96
N ASP A 41 5.30 17.37 6.83
CA ASP A 41 6.14 16.75 7.88
C ASP A 41 5.30 15.97 8.90
N TYR A 42 4.06 16.40 9.13
CA TYR A 42 3.09 15.66 9.95
C TYR A 42 2.73 14.30 9.31
N GLU A 43 2.44 14.28 8.00
CA GLU A 43 2.11 13.05 7.27
C GLU A 43 3.31 12.10 7.17
N LYS A 44 4.52 12.61 6.96
CA LYS A 44 5.75 11.79 6.97
C LYS A 44 5.97 11.14 8.35
N ALA A 45 5.75 11.89 9.42
CA ALA A 45 5.87 11.36 10.77
C ALA A 45 4.83 10.27 11.04
N ALA A 46 3.57 10.51 10.67
CA ALA A 46 2.49 9.52 10.80
C ALA A 46 2.79 8.24 9.98
N LEU A 47 3.25 8.38 8.74
CA LEU A 47 3.65 7.27 7.89
C LEU A 47 4.77 6.45 8.55
N LYS A 48 5.82 7.12 9.03
CA LYS A 48 6.94 6.45 9.72
C LYS A 48 6.47 5.71 10.98
N THR A 49 5.56 6.29 11.75
CA THR A 49 5.03 5.67 12.98
C THR A 49 4.18 4.44 12.69
N MET A 50 3.42 4.41 11.59
CA MET A 50 2.53 3.27 11.27
C MET A 50 3.22 2.12 10.53
N MET A 51 4.37 2.35 9.87
CA MET A 51 5.06 1.30 9.09
C MET A 51 5.37 0.02 9.88
N PRO A 52 5.87 0.07 11.13
CA PRO A 52 6.19 -1.15 11.88
C PRO A 52 4.97 -2.05 12.12
N GLU A 53 3.81 -1.47 12.41
CA GLU A 53 2.56 -2.22 12.63
C GLU A 53 2.04 -2.83 11.32
N LEU A 54 2.13 -2.08 10.22
CA LEU A 54 1.71 -2.55 8.91
C LEU A 54 2.57 -3.75 8.46
N LEU A 55 3.90 -3.65 8.60
CA LEU A 55 4.82 -4.73 8.24
C LEU A 55 4.52 -6.00 9.04
N GLN A 56 4.30 -5.89 10.35
CA GLN A 56 3.92 -7.02 11.21
C GLN A 56 2.58 -7.63 10.78
N SER A 57 1.60 -6.81 10.39
CA SER A 57 0.29 -7.29 9.94
C SER A 57 0.38 -8.06 8.63
N VAL A 58 1.21 -7.59 7.69
CA VAL A 58 1.49 -8.28 6.43
C VAL A 58 2.22 -9.59 6.68
N GLU A 59 3.28 -9.57 7.49
CA GLU A 59 4.07 -10.76 7.83
C GLU A 59 3.18 -11.83 8.46
N LYS A 60 2.34 -11.46 9.42
CA LYS A 60 1.36 -12.36 10.03
C LYS A 60 0.45 -13.03 9.01
N GLY A 61 -0.04 -12.29 8.01
CA GLY A 61 -0.86 -12.86 6.94
C GLY A 61 -0.09 -13.86 6.06
N VAL A 62 1.17 -13.57 5.76
CA VAL A 62 2.05 -14.45 4.98
C VAL A 62 2.41 -15.71 5.76
N GLU A 63 2.78 -15.57 7.03
CA GLU A 63 3.11 -16.68 7.92
C GLU A 63 1.91 -17.61 8.14
N PHE A 64 0.71 -17.03 8.27
CA PHE A 64 -0.52 -17.80 8.37
C PHE A 64 -0.65 -18.78 7.21
N VAL A 65 -0.49 -18.30 5.96
CA VAL A 65 -0.60 -19.17 4.77
C VAL A 65 0.56 -20.16 4.67
N LYS A 66 1.80 -19.76 5.02
CA LYS A 66 2.98 -20.64 4.94
C LYS A 66 2.93 -21.81 5.93
N ASN A 67 2.33 -21.59 7.09
CA ASN A 67 2.27 -22.57 8.18
C ASN A 67 0.88 -23.23 8.30
N SER A 68 -0.01 -23.01 7.33
CA SER A 68 -1.33 -23.66 7.23
C SER A 68 -1.33 -24.82 6.26
#